data_AF-A0AAU5AWV0-F1
#
_entry.id   AF-A0AAU5AWV0-F1
#
_cell.length_a   1.000
_cell.length_b   1.000
_cell.length_c   1.000
_cell.angle_alpha   90.00
_cell.angle_beta   90.00
_cell.angle_gamma   90.00
#
_symmetry.space_group_name_H-M   'P 1'
#
loop_
_entity.id
_entity.type
_entity.pdbx_description
1 polymer ?
#
loop_
_entity_poly.entity_id
_entity_poly.type
_entity_poly.pdbx_seq_one_letter_code
_entity_poly.pdbx_strand_id
1 'polypeptide(L)'
;MRRSRVIALLLLFLLPMVLLETAGLPAAVALAATGTALAVCTLLTARSAPAVPPTRVRTAIRDRARRTAFLPQRDPDASGRPRPRAPGNTLRTTTA
;
A
#
# COMPACT_ATOMS: atom_id res chain seq x y z
N MET A 1 11.97 5.05 5.23
CA MET A 1 10.50 5.24 5.15
C MET A 1 9.91 6.12 6.26
N ARG A 2 10.17 5.89 7.55
CA ARG A 2 9.59 6.74 8.63
C ARG A 2 10.14 8.18 8.61
N ARG A 3 11.47 8.35 8.53
CA ARG A 3 12.11 9.68 8.46
C ARG A 3 11.68 10.50 7.24
N SER A 4 11.59 9.87 6.07
CA SER A 4 11.15 10.53 4.83
C SER A 4 9.70 11.02 4.90
N ARG A 5 8.80 10.28 5.59
CA ARG A 5 7.42 10.71 5.83
C ARG A 5 7.36 11.93 6.76
N VAL A 6 8.16 11.94 7.83
CA VAL A 6 8.23 13.07 8.76
C VAL A 6 8.74 14.32 8.05
N ILE A 7 9.80 14.19 7.24
CA ILE A 7 10.34 15.31 6.45
C ILE A 7 9.30 15.82 5.44
N ALA A 8 8.59 14.92 4.76
CA ALA A 8 7.55 15.32 3.81
C ALA A 8 6.39 16.07 4.49
N LEU A 9 5.93 15.60 5.67
CA LEU A 9 4.89 16.28 6.45
C LEU A 9 5.36 17.65 6.95
N LEU A 10 6.61 17.76 7.38
CA LEU A 10 7.20 19.03 7.79
C LEU A 10 7.22 20.03 6.63
N LEU A 11 7.69 19.61 5.45
CA LEU A 11 7.73 20.45 4.25
C LEU A 11 6.32 20.87 3.81
N LEU A 12 5.36 19.93 3.83
CA LEU A 12 3.97 20.19 3.48
C LEU A 12 3.32 21.26 4.38
N PHE A 13 3.77 21.39 5.63
CA PHE A 13 3.22 22.36 6.58
C PHE A 13 4.01 23.67 6.64
N LEU A 14 5.35 23.63 6.66
CA LEU A 14 6.18 24.84 6.77
C LEU A 14 6.20 25.67 5.49
N LEU A 15 6.29 25.03 4.32
CA LEU A 15 6.38 25.75 3.04
C LEU A 15 5.17 26.66 2.78
N PRO A 16 3.90 26.23 2.95
CA PRO A 16 2.76 27.11 2.75
C PRO A 16 2.69 28.23 3.77
N MET A 17 3.11 27.99 5.02
CA MET A 17 3.14 29.04 6.06
C MET A 17 4.15 30.14 5.70
N VAL A 18 5.36 29.77 5.28
CA VAL A 18 6.37 30.74 4.82
C VAL A 18 5.89 31.50 3.58
N LEU A 19 5.23 30.81 2.64
CA LEU A 19 4.71 31.45 1.43
C LEU A 19 3.56 32.42 1.75
N LEU A 20 2.71 32.08 2.72
CA LEU A 20 1.61 32.93 3.15
C LEU A 20 2.13 34.20 3.85
N GLU A 21 3.17 34.07 4.68
CA GLU A 21 3.81 35.20 5.36
C GLU A 21 4.47 36.16 4.36
N THR A 22 5.11 35.63 3.31
CA THR A 22 5.91 36.43 2.35
C THR A 22 5.08 37.03 1.22
N ALA A 23 4.04 36.33 0.77
CA ALA A 23 3.26 36.73 -0.40
C ALA A 23 1.78 37.02 -0.08
N GLY A 24 1.29 36.82 1.15
CA GLY A 24 -0.01 37.30 1.62
C GLY A 24 -1.21 36.73 0.86
N LEU A 25 -2.20 37.58 0.59
CA LEU A 25 -3.47 37.21 -0.09
C LEU A 25 -3.31 36.41 -1.40
N PRO A 26 -2.46 36.78 -2.37
CA PRO A 26 -2.32 36.00 -3.60
C PRO A 26 -1.76 34.60 -3.33
N ALA A 27 -0.85 34.44 -2.36
CA ALA A 27 -0.39 33.11 -1.94
C ALA A 27 -1.51 32.30 -1.27
N ALA A 28 -2.34 32.93 -0.43
CA ALA A 28 -3.49 32.28 0.18
C ALA A 28 -4.46 31.71 -0.88
N VAL A 29 -4.76 32.51 -1.90
CA VAL A 29 -5.66 32.12 -3.00
C VAL A 29 -5.04 30.99 -3.83
N ALA A 30 -3.74 31.08 -4.17
CA ALA A 30 -3.04 30.03 -4.89
C ALA A 30 -3.01 28.70 -4.11
N LEU A 31 -2.80 28.77 -2.79
CA LEU A 31 -2.78 27.59 -1.93
C LEU A 31 -4.17 26.94 -1.82
N ALA A 32 -5.22 27.74 -1.69
CA ALA A 32 -6.60 27.26 -1.67
C ALA A 32 -6.98 26.61 -3.01
N ALA A 33 -6.62 27.23 -4.14
CA ALA A 33 -6.89 26.68 -5.47
C ALA A 33 -6.15 25.35 -5.73
N THR A 34 -4.86 25.28 -5.37
CA THR A 34 -4.08 24.03 -5.52
C THR A 34 -4.55 22.93 -4.57
N GLY A 35 -4.84 23.26 -3.31
CA GLY A 35 -5.37 22.32 -2.33
C GLY A 35 -6.73 21.75 -2.74
N THR A 36 -7.64 22.58 -3.24
CA THR A 36 -8.95 22.13 -3.73
C THR A 36 -8.83 21.27 -4.98
N ALA A 37 -7.98 21.63 -5.94
CA ALA A 37 -7.72 20.79 -7.12
C ALA A 37 -7.17 19.42 -6.74
N LEU A 38 -6.21 19.36 -5.80
CA LEU A 38 -5.67 18.10 -5.28
C LEU A 38 -6.74 17.28 -4.53
N ALA A 39 -7.58 17.92 -3.71
CA ALA A 39 -8.68 17.25 -3.01
C ALA A 39 -9.68 16.65 -4.00
N VAL A 40 -10.06 17.39 -5.04
CA VAL A 40 -10.92 16.86 -6.10
C VAL A 40 -10.24 15.69 -6.81
N CYS A 41 -8.98 15.82 -7.25
CA CYS A 41 -8.25 14.72 -7.89
C CYS A 41 -8.14 13.46 -7.00
N THR A 42 -7.91 13.62 -5.70
CA THR A 42 -7.85 12.48 -4.77
C THR A 42 -9.20 11.82 -4.57
N LEU A 43 -10.29 12.60 -4.48
CA LEU A 43 -11.65 12.05 -4.43
C LEU A 43 -12.02 11.32 -5.73
N LEU A 44 -11.68 11.92 -6.89
CA LEU A 44 -11.90 11.34 -8.21
C LEU A 44 -11.14 10.01 -8.38
N THR A 45 -9.91 9.93 -7.89
CA THR A 45 -9.09 8.72 -7.97
C THR A 45 -9.58 7.65 -6.99
N ALA A 46 -9.96 8.04 -5.77
CA ALA A 46 -10.52 7.13 -4.77
C ALA A 46 -11.83 6.48 -5.24
N ARG A 47 -12.74 7.25 -5.87
CA ARG A 47 -13.99 6.71 -6.42
C ARG A 47 -13.80 5.81 -7.65
N SER A 48 -12.70 5.97 -8.39
CA SER A 48 -12.37 5.10 -9.53
C SER A 48 -11.75 3.76 -9.11
N ALA A 49 -11.50 3.53 -7.81
CA ALA A 49 -11.16 2.20 -7.33
C ALA A 49 -12.32 1.23 -7.64
N PRO A 50 -12.08 0.13 -8.39
CA PRO A 50 -13.14 -0.80 -8.72
C PRO A 50 -13.80 -1.35 -7.45
N ALA A 51 -15.13 -1.31 -7.37
CA ALA A 51 -15.86 -1.97 -6.31
C ALA A 51 -15.66 -3.48 -6.43
N VAL A 52 -14.81 -4.05 -5.57
CA VAL A 52 -14.51 -5.47 -5.56
C VAL A 52 -15.40 -6.16 -4.53
N PRO A 53 -16.28 -7.09 -4.92
CA PRO A 53 -17.03 -7.88 -3.95
C PRO A 53 -16.06 -8.57 -2.98
N PRO A 54 -16.35 -8.63 -1.66
CA PRO A 54 -15.45 -9.25 -0.70
C PRO A 54 -15.18 -10.73 -1.04
N THR A 55 -16.12 -11.37 -1.73
CA THR A 55 -15.99 -12.74 -2.24
C THR A 55 -15.02 -12.87 -3.42
N ARG A 56 -14.72 -11.79 -4.17
CA ARG A 56 -13.84 -11.81 -5.34
C ARG A 56 -12.41 -12.19 -4.98
N VAL A 57 -11.94 -11.84 -3.79
CA VAL A 57 -10.62 -12.28 -3.30
C VAL A 57 -10.60 -13.79 -3.14
N ARG A 58 -11.65 -14.36 -2.50
CA ARG A 58 -11.78 -15.82 -2.32
C ARG A 58 -11.92 -16.55 -3.65
N THR A 59 -12.73 -16.03 -4.57
CA THR A 59 -12.89 -16.65 -5.89
C THR A 59 -11.63 -16.49 -6.73
N ALA A 60 -10.93 -15.35 -6.70
CA ALA A 60 -9.67 -15.15 -7.41
C ALA A 60 -8.56 -16.08 -6.90
N ILE A 61 -8.46 -16.31 -5.58
CA ILE A 61 -7.54 -17.28 -5.00
C ILE A 61 -7.90 -18.69 -5.47
N ARG A 62 -9.19 -19.07 -5.41
CA ARG A 62 -9.66 -20.39 -5.87
C ARG A 62 -9.46 -20.58 -7.38
N ASP A 63 -9.65 -19.52 -8.16
CA ASP A 63 -9.48 -19.52 -9.61
C ASP A 63 -8.00 -19.59 -10.01
N ARG A 64 -7.13 -18.90 -9.26
CA ARG A 64 -5.68 -19.06 -9.35
C ARG A 64 -5.28 -20.50 -9.02
N ALA A 65 -5.78 -21.07 -7.92
CA ALA A 65 -5.51 -22.45 -7.52
C ALA A 65 -6.02 -23.49 -8.54
N ARG A 66 -7.07 -23.19 -9.30
CA ARG A 66 -7.52 -24.04 -10.42
C ARG A 66 -6.63 -23.89 -11.66
N ARG A 67 -6.19 -22.68 -11.97
CA ARG A 67 -5.35 -22.38 -13.15
C ARG A 67 -3.88 -22.76 -12.97
N THR A 68 -3.41 -22.80 -11.73
CA THR A 68 -2.05 -23.24 -11.40
C THR A 68 -2.14 -24.64 -10.85
N ALA A 69 -1.39 -25.58 -11.43
CA ALA A 69 -1.28 -26.94 -10.92
C ALA A 69 -0.43 -26.98 -9.63
N PHE A 70 -0.76 -26.15 -8.64
CA PHE A 70 -0.18 -26.29 -7.32
C PHE A 70 -0.75 -27.57 -6.71
N LEU A 71 0.15 -28.46 -6.27
CA LEU A 71 -0.27 -29.53 -5.39
C LEU A 71 -1.01 -28.88 -4.21
N PRO A 72 -2.20 -29.40 -3.82
CA PRO A 72 -2.82 -28.99 -2.58
C PRO A 72 -1.77 -29.09 -1.48
N GLN A 73 -1.50 -27.96 -0.82
CA GLN A 73 -0.52 -27.90 0.23
C GLN A 73 -0.95 -28.91 1.31
N ARG A 74 -0.17 -29.99 1.47
CA ARG A 74 -0.47 -31.04 2.44
C ARG A 74 -0.41 -30.41 3.82
N ASP A 75 -1.49 -30.56 4.59
CA ASP A 75 -1.54 -30.08 5.96
C ASP A 75 -0.38 -30.71 6.75
N PRO A 76 0.63 -29.92 7.16
CA PRO A 76 1.75 -30.42 7.92
C PRO A 76 1.34 -30.90 9.32
N ASP A 77 0.15 -30.51 9.79
CA ASP A 77 -0.37 -30.84 11.11
C ASP A 77 -1.42 -31.99 11.05
N ALA A 78 -1.64 -32.60 9.89
CA ALA A 78 -2.53 -33.75 9.76
C ALA A 78 -2.08 -34.92 10.66
N SER A 79 -3.03 -35.56 11.35
CA SER A 79 -2.78 -36.71 12.23
C SER A 79 -2.00 -37.82 11.51
N GLY A 80 -0.96 -38.35 12.17
CA GLY A 80 -0.09 -39.39 11.62
C GLY A 80 1.06 -38.88 10.75
N ARG A 81 1.26 -37.56 10.63
CA ARG A 81 2.42 -36.99 9.93
C ARG A 81 3.38 -36.30 10.90
N PRO A 82 4.70 -36.58 10.80
CA PRO A 82 5.70 -35.81 11.52
C PRO A 82 5.61 -34.34 11.11
N ARG A 83 5.52 -33.43 12.10
CA ARG A 83 5.56 -32.01 11.81
C ARG A 83 6.89 -31.65 11.13
N PRO A 84 6.87 -30.84 10.05
CA PRO A 84 8.10 -30.31 9.48
C PRO A 84 8.88 -29.59 10.57
N ARG A 85 10.18 -29.88 10.67
CA ARG A 85 11.06 -29.13 11.57
C ARG A 85 11.07 -27.66 11.12
N ALA A 86 11.08 -26.74 12.07
CA ALA A 86 11.19 -25.32 11.76
C ALA A 86 12.39 -25.11 10.83
N PRO A 87 12.28 -24.24 9.81
CA PRO A 87 13.43 -23.88 9.00
C PRO A 87 14.56 -23.45 9.93
N GLY A 88 15.72 -24.11 9.81
CA GLY A 88 16.93 -23.69 10.51
C GLY A 88 17.38 -22.31 10.02
N ASN A 89 18.48 -21.80 10.56
CA ASN A 89 19.06 -20.54 10.11
C ASN A 89 19.14 -20.48 8.58
N THR A 90 18.65 -19.39 8.01
CA THR A 90 18.65 -19.16 6.56
C THR A 90 20.07 -19.33 6.03
N LEU A 91 20.30 -20.42 5.29
CA LEU A 91 21.52 -20.57 4.51
C LEU A 91 21.57 -19.41 3.52
N ARG A 92 22.71 -18.74 3.38
CA ARG A 92 22.94 -17.80 2.28
C ARG A 92 22.69 -18.56 0.99
N THR A 93 21.58 -18.25 0.33
CA THR A 93 21.28 -18.78 -1.00
C THR A 93 22.27 -18.10 -1.94
N THR A 94 23.26 -18.83 -2.44
CA THR A 94 24.14 -18.33 -3.51
C THR A 94 23.29 -18.24 -4.77
N THR A 95 23.04 -17.02 -5.23
CA THR A 95 22.62 -16.76 -6.61
C THR A 95 23.87 -16.70 -7.47
N ALA A 96 24.00 -17.62 -8.43
CA ALA A 96 24.89 -17.49 -9.57
C ALA A 96 24.29 -16.51 -10.59
#